data_AF-A0A970M436-F1
#
_entry.id   AF-A0A970M436-F1
#
_cell.length_a   1.000
_cell.length_b   1.000
_cell.length_c   1.000
_cell.angle_alpha   90.00
_cell.angle_beta   90.00
_cell.angle_gamma   90.00
#
_symmetry.space_group_name_H-M   'P 1'
#
loop_
_entity.id
_entity.type
_entity.pdbx_description
1 polymer ?
#
loop_
_entity_poly.entity_id
_entity_poly.type
_entity_poly.pdbx_seq_one_letter_code
_entity_poly.pdbx_strand_id
1 'polypeptide(L)'
;MALTAKNILIIGLGKTGIATARFLAKQKARIVATDQNTGAEIDAALNEIRNEDIPVRATAYDHHALDHIDMVIPSPGVPPYDPLLVEALRQGIPIHSELEIASRFLKPPMVAITGTNGKTTTTTLVGQILKDAGKRVFVGGNIGIPLIQYCDSHQKEDFVIVEVSSFQLQWVSTFRARCAVLLNAAPDHLNYHGSLASYRETKERIFLNQDEKDLAILNADEEHFLNLSKRLPAKTLFFSSTRKVERGLSVQNEGLVLSGFGAHDEIYPREMIKLPGLHNAENVMAAVMASRMCGCLPEQIVGTISNFRGLPHRIEFVGEKRDVAYYDDSKGTNAAAVARALETFQRPVVLLVGGRDKDGNFEILQSLIRKHVKTLILFGEARNTIKEKIGGLVETGTSPSLEGAVEEARRRAQAGDVVLLSPGCASFDEFADYRERGEFFQTLVRKL
;
A
#
# COMPACT_ATOMS: atom_id res chain seq x y z
N MET A 1 -23.85 -1.58 -16.21
CA MET A 1 -23.20 -1.04 -17.43
C MET A 1 -23.27 -2.09 -18.52
N ALA A 2 -23.69 -1.74 -19.73
CA ALA A 2 -23.70 -2.69 -20.87
C ALA A 2 -22.32 -2.70 -21.54
N LEU A 3 -21.62 -3.83 -21.46
CA LEU A 3 -20.28 -4.05 -22.03
C LEU A 3 -20.30 -4.78 -23.38
N THR A 4 -21.42 -5.41 -23.71
CA THR A 4 -21.53 -6.26 -24.90
C THR A 4 -21.29 -5.46 -26.17
N ALA A 5 -20.41 -6.00 -27.03
CA ALA A 5 -19.99 -5.45 -28.32
C ALA A 5 -19.29 -4.08 -28.29
N LYS A 6 -19.00 -3.54 -27.10
CA LYS A 6 -18.21 -2.31 -26.94
C LYS A 6 -16.74 -2.56 -27.27
N ASN A 7 -16.13 -1.64 -28.03
CA ASN A 7 -14.70 -1.64 -28.31
C ASN A 7 -13.97 -0.94 -27.16
N ILE A 8 -13.20 -1.69 -26.37
CA ILE A 8 -12.52 -1.16 -25.19
C ILE A 8 -11.02 -1.21 -25.43
N LEU A 9 -10.38 -0.05 -25.37
CA LEU A 9 -8.93 0.08 -25.45
C LEU A 9 -8.31 -0.08 -24.07
N ILE A 10 -7.39 -1.02 -23.94
CA ILE A 10 -6.54 -1.19 -22.75
C ILE A 10 -5.16 -0.65 -23.09
N ILE A 11 -4.69 0.31 -22.28
CA ILE A 11 -3.37 0.92 -22.42
C ILE A 11 -2.45 0.36 -21.33
N GLY A 12 -1.45 -0.41 -21.73
CA GLY A 12 -0.55 -1.13 -20.84
C GLY A 12 -1.06 -2.53 -20.50
N LEU A 13 -0.25 -3.55 -20.78
CA LEU A 13 -0.54 -4.98 -20.65
C LEU A 13 0.30 -5.64 -19.55
N GLY A 14 0.48 -4.95 -18.42
CA GLY A 14 0.93 -5.59 -17.19
C GLY A 14 -0.14 -6.51 -16.59
N LYS A 15 0.13 -7.06 -15.39
CA LYS A 15 -0.78 -7.97 -14.66
C LYS A 15 -2.23 -7.48 -14.62
N THR A 16 -2.45 -6.20 -14.30
CA THR A 16 -3.80 -5.61 -14.22
C THR A 16 -4.45 -5.44 -15.58
N GLY A 17 -3.69 -5.05 -16.62
CA GLY A 17 -4.19 -4.89 -17.98
C GLY A 17 -4.67 -6.22 -18.57
N ILE A 18 -3.87 -7.28 -18.41
CA ILE A 18 -4.24 -8.65 -18.84
C ILE A 18 -5.49 -9.14 -18.11
N ALA A 19 -5.55 -9.00 -16.78
CA ALA A 19 -6.72 -9.40 -16.01
C ALA A 19 -7.99 -8.62 -16.43
N THR A 20 -7.85 -7.34 -16.75
CA THR A 20 -8.95 -6.50 -17.23
C THR A 20 -9.43 -6.94 -18.61
N ALA A 21 -8.50 -7.22 -19.55
CA ALA A 21 -8.81 -7.75 -20.87
C ALA A 21 -9.64 -9.02 -20.79
N ARG A 22 -9.18 -9.96 -19.94
CA ARG A 22 -9.85 -11.25 -19.72
C ARG A 22 -11.27 -11.08 -19.22
N PHE A 23 -11.45 -10.29 -18.17
CA PHE A 23 -12.78 -10.06 -17.58
C PHE A 23 -13.73 -9.42 -18.59
N LEU A 24 -13.30 -8.36 -19.29
CA LEU A 24 -14.15 -7.63 -20.23
C LEU A 24 -14.56 -8.49 -21.43
N ALA A 25 -13.67 -9.35 -21.93
CA ALA A 25 -14.00 -10.30 -22.97
C ALA A 25 -15.10 -11.29 -22.54
N LYS A 26 -15.06 -11.79 -21.29
CA LYS A 26 -16.14 -12.60 -20.72
C LYS A 26 -17.47 -11.85 -20.63
N GLN A 27 -17.42 -10.52 -20.44
CA GLN A 27 -18.60 -9.63 -20.54
C GLN A 27 -19.00 -9.31 -21.99
N LYS A 28 -18.42 -10.01 -22.97
CA LYS A 28 -18.66 -9.88 -24.42
C LYS A 28 -18.23 -8.52 -25.00
N ALA A 29 -17.28 -7.84 -24.38
CA ALA A 29 -16.63 -6.66 -24.98
C ALA A 29 -15.60 -7.10 -26.03
N ARG A 30 -15.30 -6.20 -26.97
CA ARG A 30 -14.23 -6.37 -27.98
C ARG A 30 -12.97 -5.68 -27.47
N ILE A 31 -11.91 -6.45 -27.27
CA ILE A 31 -10.68 -5.93 -26.64
C ILE A 31 -9.73 -5.40 -27.70
N VAL A 32 -9.31 -4.16 -27.49
CA VAL A 32 -8.21 -3.51 -28.22
C VAL A 32 -7.11 -3.24 -27.21
N ALA A 33 -5.85 -3.49 -27.57
CA ALA A 33 -4.73 -3.34 -26.66
C ALA A 33 -3.56 -2.60 -27.30
N THR A 34 -2.91 -1.75 -26.53
CA THR A 34 -1.69 -1.04 -26.90
C THR A 34 -0.76 -0.93 -25.68
N ASP A 35 0.55 -0.91 -25.91
CA ASP A 35 1.58 -0.80 -24.88
C ASP A 35 2.78 -0.02 -25.43
N GLN A 36 3.51 0.68 -24.56
CA GLN A 36 4.78 1.33 -24.92
C GLN A 36 5.89 0.30 -25.13
N ASN A 37 5.78 -0.85 -24.46
CA ASN A 37 6.66 -1.98 -24.68
C ASN A 37 6.45 -2.55 -26.08
N THR A 38 7.53 -3.00 -26.72
CA THR A 38 7.51 -3.49 -28.11
C THR A 38 8.18 -4.85 -28.22
N GLY A 39 7.98 -5.53 -29.37
CA GLY A 39 8.60 -6.82 -29.65
C GLY A 39 8.13 -7.95 -28.71
N ALA A 40 9.08 -8.72 -28.18
CA ALA A 40 8.78 -9.95 -27.44
C ALA A 40 7.93 -9.73 -26.17
N GLU A 41 8.05 -8.57 -25.53
CA GLU A 41 7.32 -8.28 -24.28
C GLU A 41 5.81 -8.13 -24.52
N ILE A 42 5.42 -7.34 -25.53
CA ILE A 42 4.01 -7.16 -25.89
C ILE A 42 3.45 -8.45 -26.49
N ASP A 43 4.24 -9.20 -27.27
CA ASP A 43 3.83 -10.49 -27.83
C ASP A 43 3.53 -11.51 -26.73
N ALA A 44 4.36 -11.59 -25.69
CA ALA A 44 4.13 -12.47 -24.55
C ALA A 44 2.82 -12.14 -23.83
N ALA A 45 2.56 -10.85 -23.57
CA ALA A 45 1.34 -10.40 -22.91
C ALA A 45 0.08 -10.65 -23.76
N LEU A 46 0.14 -10.38 -25.06
CA LEU A 46 -0.95 -10.67 -26.00
C LEU A 46 -1.23 -12.16 -26.12
N ASN A 47 -0.20 -13.00 -26.14
CA ASN A 47 -0.34 -14.44 -26.17
C ASN A 47 -1.00 -14.97 -24.87
N GLU A 48 -0.69 -14.37 -23.72
CA GLU A 48 -1.35 -14.72 -22.45
C GLU A 48 -2.87 -14.50 -22.50
N ILE A 49 -3.33 -13.48 -23.23
CA ILE A 49 -4.75 -13.20 -23.45
C ILE A 49 -5.34 -14.18 -24.47
N ARG A 50 -4.66 -14.37 -25.61
CA ARG A 50 -5.13 -15.23 -26.72
C ARG A 50 -5.24 -16.70 -26.34
N ASN A 51 -4.37 -17.19 -25.46
CA ASN A 51 -4.39 -18.58 -24.98
C ASN A 51 -5.68 -18.96 -24.24
N GLU A 52 -6.54 -18.00 -23.90
CA GLU A 52 -7.87 -18.24 -23.32
C GLU A 52 -9.00 -18.12 -24.34
N ASP A 53 -8.69 -18.25 -25.64
CA ASP A 53 -9.62 -18.06 -26.77
C ASP A 53 -10.27 -16.67 -26.79
N ILE A 54 -9.58 -15.66 -26.25
CA ILE A 54 -10.04 -14.28 -26.19
C ILE A 54 -9.52 -13.50 -27.41
N PRO A 55 -10.40 -13.01 -28.30
CA PRO A 55 -9.98 -12.16 -29.40
C PRO A 55 -9.49 -10.81 -28.87
N VAL A 56 -8.21 -10.52 -29.10
CA VAL A 56 -7.58 -9.22 -28.79
C VAL A 56 -6.95 -8.64 -30.04
N ARG A 57 -7.36 -7.41 -30.38
CA ARG A 57 -6.76 -6.62 -31.47
C ARG A 57 -5.64 -5.75 -30.90
N ALA A 58 -4.41 -6.02 -31.31
CA ALA A 58 -3.28 -5.13 -31.03
C ALA A 58 -3.32 -3.91 -31.96
N THR A 59 -2.87 -2.76 -31.46
CA THR A 59 -2.74 -1.52 -32.22
C THR A 59 -1.47 -0.78 -31.79
N ALA A 60 -0.98 0.15 -32.62
CA ALA A 60 0.21 0.93 -32.31
C ALA A 60 -0.02 1.84 -31.10
N TYR A 61 1.06 2.27 -30.44
CA TYR A 61 0.99 3.25 -29.36
C TYR A 61 0.93 4.67 -29.93
N ASP A 62 -0.14 4.98 -30.63
CA ASP A 62 -0.40 6.29 -31.23
C ASP A 62 -1.91 6.58 -31.28
N HIS A 63 -2.26 7.79 -31.70
CA HIS A 63 -3.64 8.27 -31.73
C HIS A 63 -4.61 7.38 -32.54
N HIS A 64 -4.14 6.57 -33.50
CA HIS A 64 -5.00 5.63 -34.24
C HIS A 64 -5.52 4.49 -33.34
N ALA A 65 -4.90 4.27 -32.18
CA ALA A 65 -5.40 3.33 -31.18
C ALA A 65 -6.82 3.67 -30.71
N LEU A 66 -7.23 4.94 -30.82
CA LEU A 66 -8.52 5.45 -30.39
C LEU A 66 -9.63 5.32 -31.46
N ASP A 67 -9.27 4.88 -32.67
CA ASP A 67 -10.24 4.72 -33.76
C ASP A 67 -11.31 3.69 -33.40
N HIS A 68 -12.58 4.13 -33.47
CA HIS A 68 -13.77 3.35 -33.13
C HIS A 68 -13.79 2.78 -31.70
N ILE A 69 -13.13 3.45 -30.74
CA ILE A 69 -13.12 3.06 -29.33
C ILE A 69 -14.28 3.69 -28.57
N ASP A 70 -14.98 2.87 -27.78
CA ASP A 70 -16.07 3.31 -26.90
C ASP A 70 -15.58 3.73 -25.51
N MET A 71 -14.43 3.22 -25.06
CA MET A 71 -13.89 3.44 -23.72
C MET A 71 -12.40 3.10 -23.65
N VAL A 72 -11.65 3.85 -22.83
CA VAL A 72 -10.24 3.60 -22.54
C VAL A 72 -10.07 3.16 -21.07
N ILE A 73 -9.24 2.15 -20.86
CA ILE A 73 -8.81 1.70 -19.53
C ILE A 73 -7.29 1.70 -19.45
N PRO A 74 -6.66 2.73 -18.86
CA PRO A 74 -5.23 2.74 -18.64
C PRO A 74 -4.84 1.85 -17.47
N SER A 75 -3.69 1.20 -17.62
CA SER A 75 -2.96 0.65 -16.48
C SER A 75 -2.60 1.77 -15.49
N PRO A 76 -2.59 1.52 -14.17
CA PRO A 76 -2.34 2.55 -13.16
C PRO A 76 -1.04 3.35 -13.35
N GLY A 77 -0.01 2.75 -13.96
CA GLY A 77 1.27 3.42 -14.21
C GLY A 77 1.23 4.46 -15.33
N VAL A 78 0.20 4.48 -16.18
CA VAL A 78 0.09 5.45 -17.29
C VAL A 78 -0.32 6.81 -16.72
N PRO A 79 0.50 7.86 -16.90
CA PRO A 79 0.23 9.17 -16.33
C PRO A 79 -0.95 9.87 -17.03
N PRO A 80 -1.68 10.76 -16.34
CA PRO A 80 -2.86 11.42 -16.92
C PRO A 80 -2.52 12.35 -18.10
N TYR A 81 -1.27 12.78 -18.20
CA TYR A 81 -0.73 13.58 -19.29
C TYR A 81 -0.19 12.75 -20.47
N ASP A 82 -0.37 11.42 -20.44
CA ASP A 82 -0.03 10.57 -21.59
C ASP A 82 -0.78 11.03 -22.86
N PRO A 83 -0.11 11.13 -24.02
CA PRO A 83 -0.72 11.65 -25.24
C PRO A 83 -2.02 10.93 -25.65
N LEU A 84 -2.12 9.61 -25.43
CA LEU A 84 -3.33 8.85 -25.77
C LEU A 84 -4.49 9.19 -24.83
N LEU A 85 -4.22 9.40 -23.54
CA LEU A 85 -5.26 9.78 -22.58
C LEU A 85 -5.73 11.21 -22.81
N VAL A 86 -4.82 12.13 -23.11
CA VAL A 86 -5.16 13.51 -23.46
C VAL A 86 -6.03 13.54 -24.73
N GLU A 87 -5.66 12.77 -25.75
CA GLU A 87 -6.43 12.68 -26.99
C GLU A 87 -7.79 12.01 -26.77
N ALA A 88 -7.87 10.94 -25.98
CA ALA A 88 -9.14 10.30 -25.62
C ALA A 88 -10.09 11.29 -24.93
N LEU A 89 -9.60 12.09 -23.98
CA LEU A 89 -10.38 13.17 -23.35
C LEU A 89 -10.84 14.21 -24.38
N ARG A 90 -9.97 14.61 -25.31
CA ARG A 90 -10.31 15.57 -26.38
C ARG A 90 -11.42 15.06 -27.29
N GLN A 91 -11.44 13.76 -27.56
CA GLN A 91 -12.48 13.10 -28.36
C GLN A 91 -13.76 12.78 -27.55
N GLY A 92 -13.77 13.04 -26.23
CA GLY A 92 -14.90 12.71 -25.36
C GLY A 92 -15.04 11.22 -25.07
N ILE A 93 -13.99 10.42 -25.31
CA ILE A 93 -13.99 8.99 -25.01
C ILE A 93 -13.84 8.81 -23.49
N PRO A 94 -14.73 8.07 -22.81
CA PRO A 94 -14.66 7.88 -21.37
C PRO A 94 -13.41 7.08 -20.99
N ILE A 95 -12.73 7.55 -19.95
CA ILE A 95 -11.56 6.89 -19.36
C ILE A 95 -11.96 6.35 -17.98
N HIS A 96 -11.73 5.06 -17.75
CA HIS A 96 -12.05 4.40 -16.49
C HIS A 96 -10.86 3.60 -15.99
N SER A 97 -10.62 3.60 -14.68
CA SER A 97 -9.63 2.70 -14.09
C SER A 97 -10.17 1.27 -13.97
N GLU A 98 -9.27 0.31 -13.81
CA GLU A 98 -9.67 -1.07 -13.46
C GLU A 98 -10.54 -1.10 -12.19
N LEU A 99 -10.21 -0.27 -11.19
CA LEU A 99 -10.98 -0.12 -9.95
C LEU A 99 -12.42 0.34 -10.21
N GLU A 100 -12.58 1.34 -11.09
CA GLU A 100 -13.89 1.85 -11.49
C GLU A 100 -14.74 0.75 -12.11
N ILE A 101 -14.19 0.02 -13.09
CA ILE A 101 -14.90 -1.07 -13.76
C ILE A 101 -15.25 -2.16 -12.75
N ALA A 102 -14.26 -2.66 -11.99
CA ALA A 102 -14.47 -3.74 -11.03
C ALA A 102 -15.56 -3.39 -10.01
N SER A 103 -15.56 -2.16 -9.48
CA SER A 103 -16.56 -1.71 -8.49
C SER A 103 -18.01 -1.83 -8.96
N ARG A 104 -18.26 -1.71 -10.28
CA ARG A 104 -19.60 -1.82 -10.88
C ARG A 104 -20.11 -3.26 -10.96
N PHE A 105 -19.25 -4.25 -10.75
CA PHE A 105 -19.58 -5.69 -10.79
C PHE A 105 -19.50 -6.37 -9.42
N LEU A 106 -19.13 -5.63 -8.37
CA LEU A 106 -19.08 -6.17 -7.02
C LEU A 106 -20.48 -6.28 -6.41
N LYS A 107 -20.74 -7.43 -5.79
CA LYS A 107 -21.98 -7.69 -5.04
C LYS A 107 -21.81 -7.44 -3.54
N PRO A 108 -20.73 -7.87 -2.88
CA PRO A 108 -20.57 -7.63 -1.46
C PRO A 108 -20.20 -6.16 -1.17
N PRO A 109 -20.51 -5.65 0.03
CA PRO A 109 -20.10 -4.32 0.46
C PRO A 109 -18.56 -4.20 0.51
N MET A 110 -18.07 -3.05 0.04
CA MET A 110 -16.64 -2.75 -0.02
C MET A 110 -16.17 -1.87 1.15
N VAL A 111 -15.05 -2.25 1.75
CA VAL A 111 -14.20 -1.37 2.56
C VAL A 111 -12.98 -0.97 1.73
N ALA A 112 -12.85 0.30 1.38
CA ALA A 112 -11.75 0.81 0.57
C ALA A 112 -10.78 1.61 1.42
N ILE A 113 -9.48 1.33 1.32
CA ILE A 113 -8.45 1.95 2.15
C ILE A 113 -7.39 2.58 1.25
N THR A 114 -7.20 3.88 1.41
CA THR A 114 -6.12 4.61 0.75
C THR A 114 -5.34 5.49 1.74
N GLY A 115 -4.26 6.05 1.22
CA GLY A 115 -3.32 6.89 1.95
C GLY A 115 -1.98 6.91 1.23
N THR A 116 -1.07 7.79 1.61
CA THR A 116 0.35 7.62 1.25
C THR A 116 0.86 6.39 1.99
N ASN A 117 0.68 6.42 3.32
CA ASN A 117 1.14 5.54 4.38
C ASN A 117 0.18 4.41 4.76
N GLY A 118 0.67 3.27 5.28
CA GLY A 118 -0.13 2.38 6.13
C GLY A 118 -1.23 1.56 5.46
N LYS A 119 -1.45 1.76 4.15
CA LYS A 119 -2.50 1.10 3.36
C LYS A 119 -2.49 -0.43 3.50
N THR A 120 -1.34 -1.05 3.25
CA THR A 120 -1.22 -2.52 3.26
C THR A 120 -1.42 -3.09 4.66
N THR A 121 -0.83 -2.45 5.68
CA THR A 121 -0.99 -2.86 7.08
C THR A 121 -2.46 -2.79 7.49
N THR A 122 -3.12 -1.66 7.24
CA THR A 122 -4.54 -1.45 7.60
C THR A 122 -5.44 -2.40 6.83
N THR A 123 -5.26 -2.55 5.52
CA THR A 123 -6.05 -3.46 4.66
C THR A 123 -5.93 -4.90 5.13
N THR A 124 -4.72 -5.33 5.45
CA THR A 124 -4.47 -6.69 5.94
C THR A 124 -5.08 -6.89 7.32
N LEU A 125 -4.91 -5.91 8.23
CA LEU A 125 -5.44 -6.00 9.58
C LEU A 125 -6.96 -6.05 9.61
N VAL A 126 -7.65 -5.20 8.84
CA VAL A 126 -9.12 -5.28 8.69
C VAL A 126 -9.53 -6.64 8.14
N GLY A 127 -8.85 -7.12 7.10
CA GLY A 127 -9.09 -8.45 6.54
C GLY A 127 -8.93 -9.58 7.57
N GLN A 128 -7.90 -9.51 8.41
CA GLN A 128 -7.65 -10.51 9.46
C GLN A 128 -8.70 -10.44 10.57
N ILE A 129 -9.05 -9.24 11.05
CA ILE A 129 -10.06 -9.05 12.10
C ILE A 129 -11.40 -9.65 11.66
N LEU A 130 -11.84 -9.35 10.43
CA LEU A 130 -13.11 -9.87 9.93
C LEU A 130 -13.07 -11.40 9.77
N LYS A 131 -11.95 -11.97 9.30
CA LYS A 131 -11.78 -13.43 9.19
C LYS A 131 -11.84 -14.11 10.55
N ASP A 132 -11.12 -13.60 11.54
CA ASP A 132 -11.11 -14.13 12.91
C ASP A 132 -12.49 -13.97 13.58
N ALA A 133 -13.24 -12.93 13.20
CA ALA A 133 -14.63 -12.75 13.60
C ALA A 133 -15.63 -13.68 12.86
N GLY A 134 -15.14 -14.61 12.03
CA GLY A 134 -15.95 -15.60 11.31
C GLY A 134 -16.61 -15.09 10.02
N LYS A 135 -16.19 -13.94 9.49
CA LYS A 135 -16.67 -13.42 8.21
C LYS A 135 -15.88 -14.01 7.04
N ARG A 136 -16.54 -14.19 5.90
CA ARG A 136 -15.90 -14.50 4.62
C ARG A 136 -15.45 -13.19 3.98
N VAL A 137 -14.17 -13.08 3.65
CA VAL A 137 -13.57 -11.81 3.24
C VAL A 137 -12.64 -12.00 2.06
N PHE A 138 -12.80 -11.15 1.05
CA PHE A 138 -11.78 -10.94 0.03
C PHE A 138 -10.87 -9.79 0.45
N VAL A 139 -9.56 -9.94 0.25
CA VAL A 139 -8.56 -8.89 0.48
C VAL A 139 -7.73 -8.73 -0.78
N GLY A 140 -7.75 -7.54 -1.39
CA GLY A 140 -7.02 -7.32 -2.64
C GLY A 140 -7.03 -5.88 -3.15
N GLY A 141 -7.02 -5.70 -4.47
CA GLY A 141 -6.92 -4.40 -5.13
C GLY A 141 -5.48 -4.09 -5.52
N ASN A 142 -4.89 -3.05 -4.93
CA ASN A 142 -3.48 -2.70 -5.15
C ASN A 142 -2.48 -3.72 -4.56
N ILE A 143 -2.97 -4.64 -3.72
CA ILE A 143 -2.17 -5.73 -3.15
C ILE A 143 -2.74 -7.08 -3.54
N GLY A 144 -1.87 -8.07 -3.74
CA GLY A 144 -2.28 -9.43 -4.04
C GLY A 144 -2.99 -9.56 -5.39
N ILE A 145 -4.30 -9.77 -5.34
CA ILE A 145 -5.16 -10.08 -6.48
C ILE A 145 -5.84 -8.77 -6.96
N PRO A 146 -5.71 -8.41 -8.26
CA PRO A 146 -6.46 -7.29 -8.85
C PRO A 146 -7.96 -7.44 -8.62
N LEU A 147 -8.68 -6.34 -8.39
CA LEU A 147 -10.08 -6.39 -7.98
C LEU A 147 -10.98 -6.97 -9.09
N ILE A 148 -10.65 -6.70 -10.35
CA ILE A 148 -11.36 -7.22 -11.52
C ILE A 148 -11.27 -8.74 -11.64
N GLN A 149 -10.15 -9.33 -11.19
CA GLN A 149 -9.99 -10.79 -11.17
C GLN A 149 -10.93 -11.42 -10.14
N TYR A 150 -11.18 -10.75 -9.01
CA TYR A 150 -12.17 -11.20 -8.03
C TYR A 150 -13.61 -11.11 -8.56
N CYS A 151 -13.90 -10.14 -9.44
CA CYS A 151 -15.22 -9.99 -10.03
C CYS A 151 -15.66 -11.20 -10.86
N ASP A 152 -14.70 -11.97 -11.38
CA ASP A 152 -14.92 -13.21 -12.14
C ASP A 152 -15.29 -14.42 -11.25
N SER A 153 -15.17 -14.28 -9.93
CA SER A 153 -15.52 -15.33 -8.97
C SER A 153 -17.03 -15.33 -8.66
N HIS A 154 -17.46 -16.30 -7.85
CA HIS A 154 -18.84 -16.34 -7.35
C HIS A 154 -19.21 -15.22 -6.37
N GLN A 155 -18.22 -14.48 -5.86
CA GLN A 155 -18.38 -13.38 -4.90
C GLN A 155 -19.28 -13.74 -3.71
N LYS A 156 -18.91 -14.81 -2.98
CA LYS A 156 -19.65 -15.34 -1.82
C LYS A 156 -19.24 -14.68 -0.50
N GLU A 157 -18.31 -13.74 -0.55
CA GLU A 157 -17.75 -13.06 0.60
C GLU A 157 -18.78 -12.10 1.21
N ASP A 158 -18.70 -11.91 2.52
CA ASP A 158 -19.55 -10.97 3.24
C ASP A 158 -19.05 -9.53 3.05
N PHE A 159 -17.73 -9.36 2.88
CA PHE A 159 -17.07 -8.08 2.63
C PHE A 159 -15.88 -8.21 1.68
N VAL A 160 -15.61 -7.11 0.96
CA VAL A 160 -14.42 -6.95 0.10
C VAL A 160 -13.57 -5.84 0.69
N ILE A 161 -12.35 -6.14 1.11
CA ILE A 161 -11.40 -5.17 1.67
C ILE A 161 -10.37 -4.84 0.60
N VAL A 162 -10.35 -3.60 0.15
CA VAL A 162 -9.62 -3.17 -1.03
C VAL A 162 -8.57 -2.14 -0.65
N GLU A 163 -7.30 -2.47 -0.90
CA GLU A 163 -6.25 -1.46 -0.92
C GLU A 163 -6.38 -0.66 -2.22
N VAL A 164 -6.44 0.67 -2.11
CA VAL A 164 -6.63 1.57 -3.24
C VAL A 164 -5.46 2.55 -3.34
N SER A 165 -4.83 2.61 -4.52
CA SER A 165 -3.81 3.63 -4.84
C SER A 165 -4.43 4.92 -5.37
N SER A 166 -3.66 6.02 -5.35
CA SER A 166 -4.08 7.28 -6.01
C SER A 166 -4.24 7.10 -7.52
N PHE A 167 -3.39 6.28 -8.15
CA PHE A 167 -3.47 5.99 -9.59
C PHE A 167 -4.80 5.32 -9.97
N GLN A 168 -5.28 4.37 -9.14
CA GLN A 168 -6.57 3.72 -9.37
C GLN A 168 -7.76 4.69 -9.17
N LEU A 169 -7.62 5.70 -8.30
CA LEU A 169 -8.65 6.71 -8.06
C LEU A 169 -8.70 7.80 -9.14
N GLN A 170 -7.65 7.96 -9.95
CA GLN A 170 -7.57 8.99 -11.00
C GLN A 170 -8.80 8.98 -11.92
N TRP A 171 -9.21 7.78 -12.34
CA TRP A 171 -10.25 7.57 -13.36
C TRP A 171 -11.52 6.91 -12.81
N VAL A 172 -11.85 7.15 -11.54
CA VAL A 172 -13.15 6.72 -10.97
C VAL A 172 -14.23 7.75 -11.25
N SER A 173 -15.48 7.30 -11.40
CA SER A 173 -16.62 8.20 -11.62
C SER A 173 -17.84 7.78 -10.81
N THR A 174 -18.12 6.48 -10.71
CA THR A 174 -19.22 5.91 -9.93
C THR A 174 -18.72 5.02 -8.80
N PHE A 175 -17.40 4.87 -8.62
CA PHE A 175 -16.81 4.15 -7.49
C PHE A 175 -17.43 4.63 -6.17
N ARG A 176 -17.92 3.67 -5.39
CA ARG A 176 -18.54 3.91 -4.09
C ARG A 176 -18.16 2.79 -3.12
N ALA A 177 -17.49 3.14 -2.03
CA ALA A 177 -17.21 2.21 -0.95
C ALA A 177 -18.20 2.40 0.20
N ARG A 178 -18.66 1.30 0.79
CA ARG A 178 -19.54 1.31 1.96
C ARG A 178 -18.84 1.93 3.18
N CYS A 179 -17.55 1.64 3.30
CA CYS A 179 -16.64 2.28 4.25
C CYS A 179 -15.38 2.68 3.49
N ALA A 180 -15.01 3.95 3.53
CA ALA A 180 -13.79 4.47 2.91
C ALA A 180 -12.86 5.02 3.98
N VAL A 181 -11.57 4.71 3.88
CA VAL A 181 -10.54 5.15 4.82
C VAL A 181 -9.47 5.93 4.06
N LEU A 182 -9.18 7.15 4.51
CA LEU A 182 -8.05 7.93 4.04
C LEU A 182 -7.09 8.17 5.22
N LEU A 183 -5.98 7.43 5.22
CA LEU A 183 -5.06 7.35 6.36
C LEU A 183 -4.21 8.61 6.55
N ASN A 184 -3.70 9.17 5.45
CA ASN A 184 -2.83 10.35 5.37
C ASN A 184 -2.59 10.71 3.90
N ALA A 185 -2.16 11.93 3.62
CA ALA A 185 -1.85 12.38 2.27
C ALA A 185 -0.60 13.29 2.24
N ALA A 186 0.52 12.70 2.65
CA ALA A 186 1.85 13.28 2.55
C ALA A 186 2.37 13.26 1.10
N PRO A 187 3.29 14.17 0.70
CA PRO A 187 3.83 14.24 -0.65
C PRO A 187 4.43 12.92 -1.14
N ASP A 188 3.94 12.46 -2.29
CA ASP A 188 4.40 11.25 -2.98
C ASP A 188 3.91 11.29 -4.44
N HIS A 189 4.62 10.62 -5.35
CA HIS A 189 4.27 10.50 -6.77
C HIS A 189 3.95 11.83 -7.49
N LEU A 190 4.58 12.94 -7.09
CA LEU A 190 4.29 14.26 -7.67
C LEU A 190 4.62 14.36 -9.16
N ASN A 191 5.53 13.53 -9.66
CA ASN A 191 5.80 13.38 -11.08
C ASN A 191 4.58 12.89 -11.88
N TYR A 192 3.69 12.10 -11.26
CA TYR A 192 2.45 11.65 -11.88
C TYR A 192 1.33 12.67 -11.72
N HIS A 193 1.17 13.23 -10.51
CA HIS A 193 0.03 14.08 -10.15
C HIS A 193 0.25 15.57 -10.46
N GLY A 194 1.49 15.98 -10.73
CA GLY A 194 1.91 17.36 -10.96
C GLY A 194 2.08 18.18 -9.68
N SER A 195 1.19 18.04 -8.69
CA SER A 195 1.25 18.78 -7.43
C SER A 195 0.69 17.98 -6.25
N LEU A 196 1.05 18.42 -5.02
CA LEU A 196 0.50 17.84 -3.79
C LEU A 196 -1.02 18.03 -3.69
N ALA A 197 -1.54 19.16 -4.18
CA ALA A 197 -2.98 19.44 -4.20
C ALA A 197 -3.72 18.43 -5.08
N SER A 198 -3.24 18.23 -6.32
CA SER A 198 -3.80 17.23 -7.26
C SER A 198 -3.72 15.80 -6.70
N TYR A 199 -2.61 15.43 -6.04
CA TYR A 199 -2.48 14.14 -5.37
C TYR A 199 -3.51 13.93 -4.26
N ARG A 200 -3.74 14.95 -3.43
CA ARG A 200 -4.74 14.95 -2.35
C ARG A 200 -6.14 14.83 -2.92
N GLU A 201 -6.51 15.72 -3.84
CA GLU A 201 -7.81 15.69 -4.51
C GLU A 201 -8.09 14.33 -5.16
N THR A 202 -7.09 13.73 -5.80
CA THR A 202 -7.21 12.38 -6.37
C THR A 202 -7.53 11.33 -5.31
N LYS A 203 -6.91 11.37 -4.13
CA LYS A 203 -7.24 10.45 -3.03
C LYS A 203 -8.63 10.73 -2.43
N GLU A 204 -9.05 11.97 -2.36
CA GLU A 204 -10.38 12.35 -1.87
C GLU A 204 -11.51 11.72 -2.70
N ARG A 205 -11.24 11.38 -3.97
CA ARG A 205 -12.18 10.67 -4.86
C ARG A 205 -12.62 9.31 -4.32
N ILE A 206 -11.93 8.73 -3.34
CA ILE A 206 -12.40 7.51 -2.64
C ILE A 206 -13.80 7.71 -1.99
N PHE A 207 -14.14 8.96 -1.67
CA PHE A 207 -15.42 9.35 -1.06
C PHE A 207 -16.44 9.87 -2.09
N LEU A 208 -16.08 9.94 -3.39
CA LEU A 208 -16.80 10.69 -4.42
C LEU A 208 -18.30 10.43 -4.48
N ASN A 209 -18.71 9.15 -4.36
CA ASN A 209 -20.11 8.74 -4.48
C ASN A 209 -20.68 8.16 -3.18
N GLN A 210 -20.04 8.38 -2.03
CA GLN A 210 -20.64 7.98 -0.76
C GLN A 210 -21.91 8.80 -0.47
N ASP A 211 -22.80 8.24 0.34
CA ASP A 211 -23.97 8.96 0.90
C ASP A 211 -24.05 8.79 2.43
N GLU A 212 -25.09 9.35 3.06
CA GLU A 212 -25.31 9.36 4.52
C GLU A 212 -25.38 7.96 5.16
N LYS A 213 -25.57 6.91 4.37
CA LYS A 213 -25.57 5.53 4.87
C LYS A 213 -24.16 4.98 4.98
N ASP A 214 -23.21 5.55 4.26
CA ASP A 214 -21.82 5.11 4.21
C ASP A 214 -20.97 5.76 5.31
N LEU A 215 -19.77 5.22 5.48
CA LEU A 215 -18.80 5.69 6.48
C LEU A 215 -17.53 6.21 5.80
N ALA A 216 -17.12 7.41 6.18
CA ALA A 216 -15.80 7.98 5.89
C ALA A 216 -14.96 7.96 7.18
N ILE A 217 -13.74 7.43 7.10
CA ILE A 217 -12.78 7.41 8.19
C ILE A 217 -11.58 8.27 7.79
N LEU A 218 -11.31 9.31 8.59
CA LEU A 218 -10.29 10.33 8.32
C LEU A 218 -9.33 10.51 9.50
N ASN A 219 -8.08 10.89 9.21
CA ASN A 219 -7.15 11.31 10.25
C ASN A 219 -7.47 12.74 10.72
N ALA A 220 -7.84 12.94 11.98
CA ALA A 220 -8.05 14.28 12.52
C ALA A 220 -6.75 15.05 12.72
N ASP A 221 -5.58 14.41 12.74
CA ASP A 221 -4.29 15.10 12.87
C ASP A 221 -3.85 15.76 11.54
N GLU A 222 -4.60 15.54 10.46
CA GLU A 222 -4.41 16.16 9.15
C GLU A 222 -5.45 17.27 8.94
N GLU A 223 -5.03 18.54 9.06
CA GLU A 223 -5.95 19.69 9.02
C GLU A 223 -6.85 19.72 7.76
N HIS A 224 -6.29 19.35 6.61
CA HIS A 224 -7.02 19.32 5.35
C HIS A 224 -8.18 18.30 5.34
N PHE A 225 -8.10 17.22 6.13
CA PHE A 225 -9.19 16.25 6.26
C PHE A 225 -10.37 16.78 7.06
N LEU A 226 -10.15 17.73 7.97
CA LEU A 226 -11.25 18.40 8.67
C LEU A 226 -12.10 19.20 7.67
N ASN A 227 -11.47 19.89 6.73
CA ASN A 227 -12.17 20.63 5.68
C ASN A 227 -12.83 19.71 4.66
N LEU A 228 -12.20 18.57 4.32
CA LEU A 228 -12.82 17.53 3.52
C LEU A 228 -14.11 17.03 4.16
N SER A 229 -14.09 16.69 5.46
CA SER A 229 -15.25 16.10 6.15
C SER A 229 -16.52 16.93 6.06
N LYS A 230 -16.40 18.27 6.05
CA LYS A 230 -17.53 19.21 5.93
C LYS A 230 -18.24 19.12 4.59
N ARG A 231 -17.57 18.59 3.57
CA ARG A 231 -18.09 18.42 2.19
C ARG A 231 -18.60 17.01 1.92
N LEU A 232 -18.38 16.06 2.84
CA LEU A 232 -18.77 14.67 2.65
C LEU A 232 -20.23 14.47 3.09
N PRO A 233 -21.09 13.86 2.25
CA PRO A 233 -22.41 13.43 2.69
C PRO A 233 -22.36 12.23 3.65
N ALA A 234 -21.26 11.46 3.62
CA ALA A 234 -21.07 10.28 4.45
C ALA A 234 -20.95 10.62 5.94
N LYS A 235 -21.35 9.67 6.79
CA LYS A 235 -21.04 9.76 8.22
C LYS A 235 -19.53 9.71 8.38
N THR A 236 -18.97 10.70 9.05
CA THR A 236 -17.52 10.77 9.26
C THR A 236 -17.15 10.35 10.68
N LEU A 237 -16.15 9.49 10.79
CA LEU A 237 -15.42 9.22 12.03
C LEU A 237 -13.97 9.62 11.85
N PHE A 238 -13.37 10.12 12.93
CA PHE A 238 -11.97 10.50 12.94
C PHE A 238 -11.13 9.53 13.74
N PHE A 239 -9.87 9.37 13.38
CA PHE A 239 -8.87 8.90 14.34
C PHE A 239 -7.87 10.00 14.66
N SER A 240 -7.34 10.01 15.86
CA SER A 240 -6.25 10.92 16.24
C SER A 240 -5.35 10.28 17.29
N SER A 241 -4.05 10.41 17.06
CA SER A 241 -3.03 9.96 18.00
C SER A 241 -2.57 11.08 18.94
N THR A 242 -2.97 12.33 18.67
CA THR A 242 -2.51 13.53 19.39
C THR A 242 -3.59 14.23 20.21
N ARG A 243 -4.88 14.00 19.92
CA ARG A 243 -5.99 14.67 20.60
C ARG A 243 -7.24 13.82 20.68
N LYS A 244 -8.12 14.17 21.62
CA LYS A 244 -9.46 13.58 21.71
C LYS A 244 -10.30 14.00 20.51
N VAL A 245 -11.10 13.08 19.99
CA VAL A 245 -12.13 13.33 18.97
C VAL A 245 -13.52 13.00 19.52
N GLU A 246 -14.53 13.79 19.14
CA GLU A 246 -15.91 13.58 19.57
C GLU A 246 -16.56 12.36 18.92
N ARG A 247 -16.19 12.09 17.66
CA ARG A 247 -16.71 10.98 16.86
C ARG A 247 -15.57 10.24 16.19
N GLY A 248 -15.28 9.05 16.70
CA GLY A 248 -14.21 8.17 16.24
C GLY A 248 -13.22 7.82 17.36
N LEU A 249 -12.01 7.39 17.00
CA LEU A 249 -11.08 6.71 17.90
C LEU A 249 -9.87 7.59 18.23
N SER A 250 -9.64 7.88 19.50
CA SER A 250 -8.49 8.69 19.94
C SER A 250 -7.67 8.01 21.02
N VAL A 251 -6.36 8.28 21.04
CA VAL A 251 -5.46 7.89 22.13
C VAL A 251 -5.76 8.76 23.35
N GLN A 252 -6.12 8.12 24.47
CA GLN A 252 -6.37 8.75 25.77
C GLN A 252 -5.63 7.99 26.88
N ASN A 253 -5.67 8.49 28.11
CA ASN A 253 -4.93 7.90 29.24
C ASN A 253 -5.33 6.44 29.52
N GLU A 254 -6.60 6.11 29.32
CA GLU A 254 -7.16 4.76 29.54
C GLU A 254 -6.98 3.78 28.37
N GLY A 255 -6.41 4.22 27.24
CA GLY A 255 -6.23 3.39 26.04
C GLY A 255 -6.67 4.11 24.77
N LEU A 256 -7.23 3.36 23.82
CA LEU A 256 -7.88 3.92 22.64
C LEU A 256 -9.38 3.98 22.89
N VAL A 257 -9.98 5.16 22.80
CA VAL A 257 -11.41 5.37 23.10
C VAL A 257 -12.16 5.71 21.82
N LEU A 258 -13.12 4.86 21.46
CA LEU A 258 -14.02 5.02 20.32
C LEU A 258 -15.30 5.70 20.78
N SER A 259 -15.42 6.99 20.49
CA SER A 259 -16.56 7.83 20.86
C SER A 259 -17.53 7.99 19.70
N GLY A 260 -18.83 8.13 19.98
CA GLY A 260 -19.84 8.51 18.97
C GLY A 260 -20.05 7.51 17.82
N PHE A 261 -19.62 6.25 18.01
CA PHE A 261 -19.93 5.12 17.12
C PHE A 261 -21.28 4.47 17.46
N GLY A 262 -21.52 4.24 18.76
CA GLY A 262 -22.75 3.67 19.32
C GLY A 262 -23.32 4.52 20.46
N ALA A 263 -24.14 3.91 21.31
CA ALA A 263 -24.75 4.58 22.46
C ALA A 263 -23.75 4.89 23.60
N HIS A 264 -22.66 4.14 23.67
CA HIS A 264 -21.62 4.26 24.69
C HIS A 264 -20.24 4.24 24.02
N ASP A 265 -19.27 4.88 24.69
CA ASP A 265 -17.88 4.84 24.28
C ASP A 265 -17.31 3.43 24.49
N GLU A 266 -16.50 2.97 23.55
CA GLU A 266 -15.78 1.69 23.64
C GLU A 266 -14.30 1.96 23.95
N ILE A 267 -13.71 1.20 24.87
CA ILE A 267 -12.30 1.34 25.27
C ILE A 267 -11.52 0.11 24.83
N TYR A 268 -10.42 0.34 24.13
CA TYR A 268 -9.49 -0.69 23.66
C TYR A 268 -8.14 -0.53 24.37
N PRO A 269 -7.54 -1.60 24.91
CA PRO A 269 -6.23 -1.53 25.55
C PRO A 269 -5.17 -1.08 24.55
N ARG A 270 -4.32 -0.13 24.92
CA ARG A 270 -3.22 0.33 24.04
C ARG A 270 -2.20 -0.79 23.81
N GLU A 271 -2.02 -1.64 24.82
CA GLU A 271 -1.06 -2.74 24.89
C GLU A 271 -1.40 -3.88 23.92
N MET A 272 -2.60 -3.88 23.33
CA MET A 272 -2.96 -4.82 22.25
C MET A 272 -2.10 -4.56 21.01
N ILE A 273 -1.62 -3.33 20.81
CA ILE A 273 -0.79 -2.97 19.66
C ILE A 273 0.65 -3.40 19.94
N LYS A 274 1.07 -4.49 19.29
CA LYS A 274 2.47 -4.97 19.36
C LYS A 274 3.40 -4.30 18.33
N LEU A 275 2.82 -3.61 17.36
CA LEU A 275 3.57 -2.92 16.32
C LEU A 275 4.20 -1.63 16.85
N PRO A 276 5.50 -1.39 16.61
CA PRO A 276 6.16 -0.18 17.07
C PRO A 276 5.70 1.05 16.28
N GLY A 277 5.73 2.22 16.93
CA GLY A 277 5.54 3.51 16.28
C GLY A 277 4.08 4.02 16.24
N LEU A 278 3.95 5.34 16.32
CA LEU A 278 2.65 6.04 16.36
C LEU A 278 1.79 5.77 15.13
N HIS A 279 2.42 5.74 13.95
CA HIS A 279 1.73 5.47 12.68
C HIS A 279 1.06 4.07 12.65
N ASN A 280 1.59 3.09 13.39
CA ASN A 280 0.95 1.78 13.50
C ASN A 280 -0.26 1.81 14.45
N ALA A 281 -0.20 2.63 15.51
CA ALA A 281 -1.39 2.90 16.31
C ALA A 281 -2.49 3.56 15.46
N GLU A 282 -2.14 4.52 14.59
CA GLU A 282 -3.08 5.13 13.64
C GLU A 282 -3.71 4.14 12.66
N ASN A 283 -2.88 3.26 12.06
CA ASN A 283 -3.37 2.16 11.22
C ASN A 283 -4.35 1.25 11.98
N VAL A 284 -4.04 0.93 13.24
CA VAL A 284 -4.93 0.14 14.11
C VAL A 284 -6.21 0.90 14.40
N MET A 285 -6.15 2.20 14.71
CA MET A 285 -7.35 2.98 15.00
C MET A 285 -8.30 3.02 13.80
N ALA A 286 -7.77 3.21 12.59
CA ALA A 286 -8.55 3.12 11.37
C ALA A 286 -9.14 1.72 11.15
N ALA A 287 -8.36 0.66 11.41
CA ALA A 287 -8.83 -0.72 11.28
C ALA A 287 -9.95 -1.06 12.27
N VAL A 288 -9.84 -0.63 13.54
CA VAL A 288 -10.88 -0.82 14.56
C VAL A 288 -12.21 -0.24 14.07
N MET A 289 -12.23 1.02 13.63
CA MET A 289 -13.46 1.66 13.18
C MET A 289 -14.05 0.99 11.93
N ALA A 290 -13.22 0.61 10.97
CA ALA A 290 -13.67 -0.11 9.77
C ALA A 290 -14.26 -1.49 10.12
N SER A 291 -13.63 -2.23 11.04
CA SER A 291 -14.10 -3.53 11.49
C SER A 291 -15.37 -3.46 12.33
N ARG A 292 -15.52 -2.43 13.17
CA ARG A 292 -16.77 -2.15 13.89
C ARG A 292 -17.92 -1.88 12.93
N MET A 293 -17.69 -1.11 11.86
CA MET A 293 -18.69 -0.90 10.80
C MET A 293 -19.12 -2.20 10.09
N CYS A 294 -18.22 -3.19 10.03
CA CYS A 294 -18.52 -4.52 9.49
C CYS A 294 -19.19 -5.47 10.51
N GLY A 295 -19.48 -4.98 11.73
CA GLY A 295 -20.18 -5.72 12.77
C GLY A 295 -19.29 -6.64 13.62
N CYS A 296 -17.97 -6.46 13.62
CA CYS A 296 -17.06 -7.22 14.50
C CYS A 296 -17.15 -6.69 15.94
N LEU A 297 -17.26 -7.56 16.95
CA LEU A 297 -17.38 -7.15 18.34
C LEU A 297 -16.02 -6.67 18.92
N PRO A 298 -16.01 -5.78 19.94
CA PRO A 298 -14.77 -5.26 20.53
C PRO A 298 -13.78 -6.36 20.96
N GLU A 299 -14.26 -7.43 21.58
CA GLU A 299 -13.44 -8.55 22.04
C GLU A 299 -12.79 -9.33 20.89
N GLN A 300 -13.46 -9.46 19.74
CA GLN A 300 -12.90 -10.10 18.55
C GLN A 300 -11.77 -9.24 17.97
N ILE A 301 -12.01 -7.92 17.92
CA ILE A 301 -11.03 -6.93 17.46
C ILE A 301 -9.78 -6.95 18.34
N VAL A 302 -9.95 -6.89 19.67
CA VAL A 302 -8.85 -6.96 20.64
C VAL A 302 -8.08 -8.28 20.48
N GLY A 303 -8.77 -9.41 20.35
CA GLY A 303 -8.16 -10.72 20.16
C GLY A 303 -7.26 -10.80 18.93
N THR A 304 -7.72 -10.33 17.78
CA THR A 304 -6.93 -10.31 16.55
C THR A 304 -5.75 -9.35 16.65
N ILE A 305 -5.98 -8.10 17.07
CA ILE A 305 -4.92 -7.09 17.11
C ILE A 305 -3.79 -7.49 18.08
N SER A 306 -4.14 -8.07 19.23
CA SER A 306 -3.17 -8.58 20.21
C SER A 306 -2.23 -9.65 19.63
N ASN A 307 -2.69 -10.39 18.63
CA ASN A 307 -1.95 -11.44 17.95
C ASN A 307 -1.34 -11.00 16.62
N PHE A 308 -1.68 -9.82 16.12
CA PHE A 308 -1.13 -9.30 14.88
C PHE A 308 0.34 -8.91 15.07
N ARG A 309 1.22 -9.49 14.25
CA ARG A 309 2.68 -9.24 14.28
C ARG A 309 3.16 -8.35 13.13
N GLY A 310 2.23 -7.82 12.33
CA GLY A 310 2.55 -7.03 11.16
C GLY A 310 2.64 -7.88 9.90
N LEU A 311 3.28 -7.32 8.88
CA LEU A 311 3.48 -7.98 7.61
C LEU A 311 4.92 -8.52 7.56
N PRO A 312 5.14 -9.71 6.99
CA PRO A 312 6.49 -10.24 6.84
C PRO A 312 7.42 -9.25 6.16
N HIS A 313 8.62 -9.10 6.73
CA HIS A 313 9.69 -8.24 6.20
C HIS A 313 9.34 -6.74 6.11
N ARG A 314 8.38 -6.25 6.91
CA ARG A 314 8.03 -4.82 7.04
C ARG A 314 8.15 -4.37 8.49
N ILE A 315 9.36 -4.01 8.91
CA ILE A 315 9.68 -3.69 10.31
C ILE A 315 9.18 -4.81 11.25
N GLU A 316 9.38 -6.05 10.82
CA GLU A 316 8.94 -7.24 11.53
C GLU A 316 9.87 -7.51 12.71
N PHE A 317 9.32 -7.62 13.92
CA PHE A 317 10.11 -7.97 15.08
C PHE A 317 10.52 -9.45 15.01
N VAL A 318 11.83 -9.70 14.98
CA VAL A 318 12.39 -11.05 14.83
C VAL A 318 12.68 -11.69 16.20
N GLY A 319 13.15 -10.88 17.14
CA GLY A 319 13.50 -11.32 18.48
C GLY A 319 14.39 -10.33 19.21
N GLU A 320 14.66 -10.63 20.48
CA GLU A 320 15.52 -9.84 21.35
C GLU A 320 16.64 -10.72 21.93
N LYS A 321 17.87 -10.22 21.87
CA LYS A 321 19.06 -10.91 22.37
C LYS A 321 19.90 -9.93 23.18
N ARG A 322 20.14 -10.22 24.46
CA ARG A 322 20.91 -9.33 25.36
C ARG A 322 20.37 -7.89 25.34
N ASP A 323 19.05 -7.75 25.42
CA ASP A 323 18.29 -6.48 25.36
C ASP A 323 18.48 -5.66 24.06
N VAL A 324 18.97 -6.30 22.99
CA VAL A 324 19.02 -5.77 21.63
C VAL A 324 17.86 -6.33 20.84
N ALA A 325 16.99 -5.46 20.33
CA ALA A 325 15.83 -5.86 19.53
C ALA A 325 16.19 -5.89 18.03
N TYR A 326 15.84 -6.97 17.34
CA TYR A 326 16.14 -7.18 15.93
C TYR A 326 14.88 -7.06 15.08
N TYR A 327 14.94 -6.24 14.03
CA TYR A 327 13.83 -5.98 13.11
C TYR A 327 14.21 -6.24 11.66
N ASP A 328 13.34 -6.96 10.97
CA ASP A 328 13.41 -7.27 9.55
C ASP A 328 12.50 -6.32 8.75
N ASP A 329 13.12 -5.42 8.00
CA ASP A 329 12.48 -4.56 7.00
C ASP A 329 13.09 -4.82 5.61
N SER A 330 13.37 -6.08 5.27
CA SER A 330 13.99 -6.47 3.99
C SER A 330 13.18 -6.00 2.76
N LYS A 331 11.87 -5.76 2.91
CA LYS A 331 11.01 -5.17 1.87
C LYS A 331 11.32 -3.69 1.59
N GLY A 332 12.08 -3.01 2.44
CA GLY A 332 12.57 -1.65 2.26
C GLY A 332 13.65 -1.56 1.19
N THR A 333 13.29 -1.73 -0.08
CA THR A 333 14.25 -1.83 -1.21
C THR A 333 14.63 -0.48 -1.84
N ASN A 334 14.35 0.65 -1.18
CA ASN A 334 14.73 1.99 -1.64
C ASN A 334 14.96 2.93 -0.44
N ALA A 335 15.68 4.04 -0.66
CA ALA A 335 16.03 4.99 0.40
C ALA A 335 14.79 5.58 1.12
N ALA A 336 13.70 5.85 0.40
CA ALA A 336 12.49 6.37 1.04
C ALA A 336 11.87 5.37 2.04
N ALA A 337 11.94 4.07 1.78
CA ALA A 337 11.50 3.05 2.72
C ALA A 337 12.37 3.02 3.99
N VAL A 338 13.69 3.13 3.84
CA VAL A 338 14.64 3.21 4.96
C VAL A 338 14.36 4.42 5.85
N ALA A 339 14.07 5.58 5.25
CA ALA A 339 13.72 6.80 5.97
C ALA A 339 12.54 6.56 6.93
N ARG A 340 11.47 5.94 6.42
CA ARG A 340 10.27 5.63 7.19
C ARG A 340 10.52 4.62 8.31
N ALA A 341 11.39 3.63 8.05
CA ALA A 341 11.75 2.64 9.05
C ALA A 341 12.51 3.28 10.21
N LEU A 342 13.45 4.18 9.94
CA LEU A 342 14.19 4.92 10.97
C LEU A 342 13.28 5.79 11.86
N GLU A 343 12.28 6.45 11.28
CA GLU A 343 11.31 7.27 12.02
C GLU A 343 10.45 6.47 13.01
N THR A 344 10.43 5.13 12.88
CA THR A 344 9.67 4.25 13.76
C THR A 344 10.31 4.11 15.14
N PHE A 345 11.63 4.26 15.24
CA PHE A 345 12.38 3.93 16.43
C PHE A 345 12.81 5.18 17.21
N GLN A 346 12.52 5.18 18.50
CA GLN A 346 13.06 6.15 19.46
C GLN A 346 14.38 5.69 20.09
N ARG A 347 14.68 4.39 20.00
CA ARG A 347 15.94 3.76 20.46
C ARG A 347 17.05 4.00 19.43
N PRO A 348 18.33 4.06 19.83
CA PRO A 348 19.45 4.11 18.89
C PRO A 348 19.46 2.90 17.95
N VAL A 349 19.69 3.14 16.66
CA VAL A 349 19.60 2.11 15.62
C VAL A 349 20.99 1.72 15.10
N VAL A 350 21.28 0.42 15.06
CA VAL A 350 22.33 -0.17 14.22
C VAL A 350 21.68 -0.56 12.90
N LEU A 351 21.94 0.22 11.86
CA LEU A 351 21.24 0.12 10.57
C LEU A 351 22.06 -0.70 9.56
N LEU A 352 21.44 -1.71 8.96
CA LEU A 352 22.03 -2.52 7.90
C LEU A 352 21.45 -2.07 6.54
N VAL A 353 22.30 -1.47 5.70
CA VAL A 353 21.95 -0.99 4.34
C VAL A 353 22.84 -1.71 3.32
N GLY A 354 22.27 -2.21 2.23
CA GLY A 354 23.06 -2.99 1.28
C GLY A 354 22.25 -3.85 0.33
N GLY A 355 22.91 -4.27 -0.74
CA GLY A 355 22.32 -5.03 -1.84
C GLY A 355 22.82 -4.53 -3.19
N ARG A 356 22.03 -4.77 -4.24
CA ARG A 356 22.22 -4.16 -5.56
C ARG A 356 21.59 -2.78 -5.65
N ASP A 357 22.40 -1.77 -5.97
CA ASP A 357 21.92 -0.41 -6.18
C ASP A 357 21.07 -0.32 -7.46
N LYS A 358 20.08 0.56 -7.41
CA LYS A 358 19.22 0.92 -8.55
C LYS A 358 19.20 2.45 -8.68
N ASP A 359 20.39 3.05 -8.60
CA ASP A 359 20.60 4.50 -8.58
C ASP A 359 19.85 5.21 -7.45
N GLY A 360 19.89 4.64 -6.24
CA GLY A 360 19.23 5.19 -5.07
C GLY A 360 19.81 6.55 -4.64
N ASN A 361 18.94 7.52 -4.37
CA ASN A 361 19.29 8.78 -3.72
C ASN A 361 19.33 8.55 -2.20
N PHE A 362 20.47 8.07 -1.70
CA PHE A 362 20.69 7.82 -0.27
C PHE A 362 20.95 9.10 0.53
N GLU A 363 21.24 10.20 -0.14
CA GLU A 363 21.50 11.51 0.45
C GLU A 363 20.29 12.04 1.23
N ILE A 364 19.07 11.61 0.86
CA ILE A 364 17.86 11.94 1.62
C ILE A 364 17.88 11.39 3.06
N LEU A 365 18.67 10.35 3.33
CA LEU A 365 18.77 9.71 4.65
C LEU A 365 19.70 10.46 5.60
N GLN A 366 20.47 11.43 5.10
CA GLN A 366 21.56 12.03 5.86
C GLN A 366 21.14 12.65 7.19
N SER A 367 19.97 13.30 7.25
CA SER A 367 19.44 13.90 8.47
C SER A 367 18.96 12.84 9.46
N LEU A 368 18.26 11.81 8.96
CA LEU A 368 17.73 10.72 9.77
C LEU A 368 18.85 9.84 10.33
N ILE A 369 19.89 9.55 9.55
CA ILE A 369 21.06 8.80 10.00
C ILE A 369 21.72 9.51 11.17
N ARG A 370 22.02 10.81 11.04
CA ARG A 370 22.63 11.59 12.14
C ARG A 370 21.78 11.62 13.41
N LYS A 371 20.46 11.55 13.27
CA LYS A 371 19.52 11.67 14.38
C LYS A 371 19.21 10.34 15.08
N HIS A 372 19.09 9.24 14.33
CA HIS A 372 18.57 7.96 14.83
C HIS A 372 19.59 6.83 14.80
N VAL A 373 20.61 6.88 13.94
CA VAL A 373 21.53 5.77 13.71
C VAL A 373 22.77 5.94 14.58
N LYS A 374 23.02 4.97 15.44
CA LYS A 374 24.25 4.83 16.22
C LYS A 374 25.40 4.32 15.36
N THR A 375 25.12 3.30 14.55
CA THR A 375 26.10 2.65 13.69
C THR A 375 25.47 2.27 12.37
N LEU A 376 26.15 2.57 11.27
CA LEU A 376 25.77 2.18 9.92
C LEU A 376 26.60 0.98 9.48
N ILE A 377 25.97 -0.07 8.97
CA ILE A 377 26.67 -1.26 8.44
C ILE A 377 26.25 -1.44 6.99
N LEU A 378 27.22 -1.24 6.10
CA LEU A 378 27.01 -1.33 4.66
C LEU A 378 27.38 -2.70 4.14
N PHE A 379 26.50 -3.34 3.36
CA PHE A 379 26.74 -4.69 2.86
C PHE A 379 26.40 -4.88 1.37
N GLY A 380 26.82 -6.02 0.82
CA GLY A 380 26.52 -6.40 -0.56
C GLY A 380 27.28 -5.61 -1.62
N GLU A 381 26.79 -5.69 -2.86
CA GLU A 381 27.41 -5.11 -4.06
C GLU A 381 27.61 -3.59 -3.95
N ALA A 382 26.57 -2.88 -3.50
CA ALA A 382 26.52 -1.41 -3.47
C ALA A 382 27.25 -0.75 -2.30
N ARG A 383 27.84 -1.53 -1.37
CA ARG A 383 28.38 -1.01 -0.10
C ARG A 383 29.34 0.16 -0.26
N ASN A 384 30.21 0.14 -1.27
CA ASN A 384 31.21 1.19 -1.50
C ASN A 384 30.57 2.46 -2.04
N THR A 385 29.68 2.33 -3.03
CA THR A 385 28.92 3.45 -3.61
C THR A 385 28.06 4.13 -2.55
N ILE A 386 27.39 3.36 -1.69
CA ILE A 386 26.58 3.93 -0.59
C ILE A 386 27.48 4.60 0.46
N LYS A 387 28.67 4.03 0.73
CA LYS A 387 29.64 4.59 1.68
C LYS A 387 30.10 5.98 1.27
N GLU A 388 30.32 6.23 -0.01
CA GLU A 388 30.69 7.56 -0.53
C GLU A 388 29.60 8.61 -0.23
N LYS A 389 28.32 8.22 -0.26
CA LYS A 389 27.18 9.12 -0.05
C LYS A 389 26.86 9.37 1.43
N ILE A 390 26.91 8.33 2.27
CA ILE A 390 26.39 8.39 3.66
C ILE A 390 27.30 7.76 4.72
N GLY A 391 28.45 7.18 4.36
CA GLY A 391 29.34 6.47 5.29
C GLY A 391 30.16 7.37 6.23
N GLY A 392 30.23 8.68 5.96
CA GLY A 392 30.95 9.64 6.81
C GLY A 392 30.11 10.27 7.92
N LEU A 393 28.85 9.87 8.06
CA LEU A 393 27.89 10.56 8.93
C LEU A 393 27.92 10.10 10.38
N VAL A 394 28.18 8.81 10.58
CA VAL A 394 28.20 8.09 11.85
C VAL A 394 29.24 6.97 11.76
N GLU A 395 29.51 6.29 12.86
CA GLU A 395 30.41 5.12 12.85
C GLU A 395 29.91 4.09 11.82
N THR A 396 30.76 3.78 10.83
CA THR A 396 30.36 2.96 9.68
C THR A 396 31.24 1.73 9.53
N GLY A 397 30.61 0.55 9.49
CA GLY A 397 31.21 -0.73 9.11
C GLY A 397 30.86 -1.12 7.67
N THR A 398 31.65 -2.01 7.09
CA THR A 398 31.36 -2.60 5.77
C THR A 398 31.56 -4.12 5.81
N SER A 399 30.66 -4.87 5.17
CA SER A 399 30.76 -6.33 5.00
C SER A 399 30.47 -6.70 3.54
N PRO A 400 31.11 -7.74 2.97
CA PRO A 400 30.72 -8.22 1.64
C PRO A 400 29.34 -8.90 1.61
N SER A 401 28.87 -9.47 2.72
CA SER A 401 27.62 -10.24 2.81
C SER A 401 26.72 -9.79 3.95
N LEU A 402 25.43 -10.14 3.86
CA LEU A 402 24.47 -9.90 4.94
C LEU A 402 24.85 -10.66 6.22
N GLU A 403 25.39 -11.88 6.12
CA GLU A 403 25.87 -12.63 7.29
C GLU A 403 26.95 -11.87 8.07
N GLY A 404 27.97 -11.38 7.38
CA GLY A 404 29.02 -10.59 8.02
C GLY A 404 28.49 -9.25 8.56
N ALA A 405 27.44 -8.68 7.94
CA ALA A 405 26.81 -7.47 8.43
C ALA A 405 26.03 -7.70 9.74
N VAL A 406 25.34 -8.83 9.86
CA VAL A 406 24.64 -9.22 11.09
C VAL A 406 25.64 -9.50 12.23
N GLU A 407 26.75 -10.16 11.93
CA GLU A 407 27.80 -10.40 12.93
C GLU A 407 28.46 -9.10 13.40
N GLU A 408 28.72 -8.18 12.47
CA GLU A 408 29.23 -6.85 12.81
C GLU A 408 28.22 -6.05 13.65
N ALA A 409 26.93 -6.16 13.33
CA ALA A 409 25.85 -5.52 14.09
C ALA A 409 25.79 -6.06 15.52
N ARG A 410 25.89 -7.39 15.68
CA ARG A 410 25.93 -8.07 16.97
C ARG A 410 27.10 -7.60 17.83
N ARG A 411 28.27 -7.34 17.24
CA ARG A 411 29.45 -6.87 17.97
C ARG A 411 29.32 -5.42 18.44
N ARG A 412 28.63 -4.57 17.69
CA ARG A 412 28.53 -3.12 17.95
C ARG A 412 27.26 -2.70 18.72
N ALA A 413 26.20 -3.51 18.66
CA ALA A 413 24.97 -3.27 19.40
C ALA A 413 25.18 -3.46 20.92
N GLN A 414 24.48 -2.65 21.70
CA GLN A 414 24.46 -2.66 23.15
C GLN A 414 23.03 -2.81 23.66
N ALA A 415 22.86 -3.26 24.91
CA ALA A 415 21.55 -3.33 25.57
C ALA A 415 20.79 -2.00 25.41
N GLY A 416 19.55 -2.08 24.93
CA GLY A 416 18.75 -0.88 24.60
C GLY A 416 18.85 -0.43 23.14
N ASP A 417 19.71 -1.01 22.31
CA ASP A 417 19.79 -0.71 20.87
C ASP A 417 18.75 -1.50 20.06
N VAL A 418 18.51 -1.05 18.83
CA VAL A 418 17.78 -1.77 17.79
C VAL A 418 18.72 -2.14 16.65
N VAL A 419 18.71 -3.39 16.20
CA VAL A 419 19.34 -3.79 14.94
C VAL A 419 18.27 -3.86 13.86
N LEU A 420 18.40 -3.04 12.82
CA LEU A 420 17.40 -2.90 11.76
C LEU A 420 18.00 -3.29 10.41
N LEU A 421 17.49 -4.37 9.80
CA LEU A 421 17.68 -4.63 8.37
C LEU A 421 16.69 -3.78 7.58
N SER A 422 17.14 -2.65 7.03
CA SER A 422 16.36 -1.87 6.05
C SER A 422 17.30 -1.51 4.88
N PRO A 423 17.37 -2.39 3.87
CA PRO A 423 18.51 -2.48 2.97
C PRO A 423 18.64 -1.30 1.99
N GLY A 424 17.55 -0.59 1.68
CA GLY A 424 17.54 0.50 0.71
C GLY A 424 17.88 0.11 -0.73
N CYS A 425 18.14 -1.18 -0.98
CA CYS A 425 18.58 -1.77 -2.24
C CYS A 425 17.78 -3.01 -2.60
N ALA A 426 17.84 -3.40 -3.88
CA ALA A 426 17.34 -4.69 -4.32
C ALA A 426 18.21 -5.83 -3.77
N SER A 427 17.64 -7.03 -3.67
CA SER A 427 18.30 -8.21 -3.07
C SER A 427 19.07 -9.09 -4.06
N PHE A 428 19.00 -8.78 -5.36
CA PHE A 428 19.43 -9.64 -6.47
C PHE A 428 20.95 -9.82 -6.64
N ASP A 429 21.74 -9.26 -5.71
CA ASP A 429 23.18 -9.50 -5.63
C ASP A 429 23.51 -10.79 -4.86
N GLU A 430 22.77 -11.07 -3.78
CA GLU A 430 23.00 -12.23 -2.91
C GLU A 430 21.79 -13.19 -2.84
N PHE A 431 20.58 -12.74 -3.19
CA PHE A 431 19.32 -13.48 -3.00
C PHE A 431 18.38 -13.39 -4.21
N ALA A 432 17.50 -14.38 -4.39
CA ALA A 432 16.50 -14.41 -5.45
C ALA A 432 15.43 -13.33 -5.26
N ASP A 433 15.03 -13.00 -4.03
CA ASP A 433 14.13 -11.89 -3.74
C ASP A 433 14.29 -11.34 -2.30
N TYR A 434 13.51 -10.32 -1.97
CA TYR A 434 13.57 -9.68 -0.65
C TYR A 434 13.08 -10.60 0.48
N ARG A 435 12.24 -11.59 0.19
CA ARG A 435 11.71 -12.53 1.19
C ARG A 435 12.83 -13.47 1.60
N GLU A 436 13.55 -14.03 0.62
CA GLU A 436 14.71 -14.88 0.91
C GLU A 436 15.77 -14.13 1.74
N ARG A 437 16.08 -12.88 1.39
CA ARG A 437 16.97 -12.03 2.19
C ARG A 437 16.49 -11.83 3.63
N GLY A 438 15.19 -11.58 3.81
CA GLY A 438 14.58 -11.39 5.13
C GLY A 438 14.56 -12.68 5.94
N GLU A 439 14.16 -13.80 5.34
CA GLU A 439 14.19 -15.14 5.95
C GLU A 439 15.62 -15.54 6.38
N PHE A 440 16.61 -15.20 5.56
CA PHE A 440 18.02 -15.41 5.88
C PHE A 440 18.44 -14.57 7.10
N PHE A 441 18.12 -13.27 7.12
CA PHE A 441 18.34 -12.41 8.29
C PHE A 441 17.67 -12.97 9.56
N GLN A 442 16.40 -13.37 9.46
CA GLN A 442 15.67 -13.96 10.59
C GLN A 442 16.35 -15.24 11.10
N THR A 443 16.85 -16.07 10.18
CA THR A 443 17.58 -17.30 10.52
C THR A 443 18.88 -16.97 11.25
N LEU A 444 19.63 -15.97 10.79
CA LEU A 444 20.86 -15.51 11.47
C LEU A 444 20.55 -14.99 12.87
N VAL A 445 19.55 -14.13 13.02
CA VAL A 445 19.14 -13.58 14.32
C VAL A 445 18.70 -14.68 15.30
N ARG A 446 17.99 -15.71 14.83
CA ARG A 446 17.59 -16.85 15.67
C ARG A 446 18.79 -17.65 16.19
N LYS A 447 19.90 -17.69 15.45
CA LYS A 447 21.15 -18.38 15.81
C LYS A 447 22.07 -17.59 16.76
N LEU A 448 21.84 -16.28 16.93
CA LEU A 448 22.54 -15.44 17.91
C LEU A 448 22.15 -15.82 19.35
#